data_AF-A0A379ABX9-F1
#
_entry.id   AF-A0A379ABX9-F1
#
_cell.length_a   1.000
_cell.length_b   1.000
_cell.length_c   1.000
_cell.angle_alpha   90.00
_cell.angle_beta   90.00
_cell.angle_gamma   90.00
#
_symmetry.space_group_name_H-M   'P 1'
#
loop_
_entity.id
_entity.type
_entity.pdbx_description
1 polymer ?
#
loop_
_entity_poly.entity_id
_entity_poly.type
_entity_poly.pdbx_seq_one_letter_code
_entity_poly.pdbx_strand_id
1 'polypeptide(L)'
;MSQRGLEALLRPKSIAVIGASVTPGRAGYFMMRNLLAGGFSGPVLPVTPKYKAVSGVLAWPTIDSLPFAPDLAVICTHSKRNLELAATAR
;
A
#
# COMPACT_ATOMS: atom_id res chain seq x y z
N MET A 1 -1.98 18.95 -23.11
CA MET A 1 -0.96 18.76 -22.05
C MET A 1 -0.85 17.28 -21.75
N SER A 2 0.21 16.60 -22.19
CA SER A 2 0.44 15.21 -21.74
C SER A 2 0.81 15.24 -20.26
N GLN A 3 0.04 14.60 -19.39
CA GLN A 3 0.36 14.44 -17.96
C GLN A 3 1.55 13.48 -17.78
N ARG A 4 2.74 13.90 -18.20
CA ARG A 4 3.99 13.22 -17.88
C ARG A 4 4.15 13.24 -16.35
N GLY A 5 4.19 12.06 -15.73
CA GLY A 5 4.37 11.91 -14.28
C GLY A 5 3.17 11.33 -13.52
N LEU A 6 1.98 11.19 -14.12
CA LEU A 6 0.82 10.59 -13.45
C LEU A 6 0.65 9.08 -13.71
N GLU A 7 1.54 8.50 -14.50
CA GLU A 7 1.48 7.09 -14.91
C GLU A 7 1.52 6.15 -13.70
N ALA A 8 2.37 6.43 -12.72
CA ALA A 8 2.43 5.67 -11.46
C ALA A 8 1.11 5.72 -10.65
N LEU A 9 0.35 6.83 -10.75
CA LEU A 9 -0.93 6.95 -10.05
C LEU A 9 -2.07 6.24 -10.82
N LEU A 10 -2.09 6.36 -12.14
CA LEU A 10 -3.20 5.86 -12.97
C LEU A 10 -3.01 4.42 -13.44
N ARG A 11 -1.76 3.96 -13.57
CA ARG A 11 -1.38 2.64 -14.09
C ARG A 11 -0.18 2.04 -13.32
N PRO A 12 -0.22 1.97 -11.97
CA PRO A 12 0.85 1.35 -11.20
C PRO A 12 1.00 -0.12 -11.57
N LYS A 13 2.24 -0.61 -11.66
CA LYS A 13 2.56 -2.04 -11.80
C LYS A 13 2.67 -2.72 -10.45
N SER A 14 2.81 -1.97 -9.36
CA SER A 14 2.87 -2.47 -7.99
C SER A 14 2.34 -1.45 -7.00
N ILE A 15 1.67 -1.91 -5.94
CA ILE A 15 1.05 -1.03 -4.94
C ILE A 15 1.41 -1.49 -3.53
N ALA A 16 1.96 -0.58 -2.73
CA ALA A 16 2.09 -0.78 -1.28
C ALA A 16 0.91 -0.17 -0.52
N VAL A 17 0.37 -0.92 0.44
CA VAL A 17 -0.72 -0.46 1.32
C VAL A 17 -0.19 -0.28 2.74
N ILE A 18 0.13 0.95 3.11
CA ILE A 18 0.70 1.29 4.41
C ILE A 18 -0.43 1.45 5.43
N GLY A 19 -0.37 0.71 6.52
CA GLY A 19 -1.51 0.58 7.44
C GLY A 19 -2.51 -0.48 6.99
N ALA A 20 -2.05 -1.47 6.21
CA ALA A 20 -2.85 -2.65 5.88
C ALA A 20 -3.37 -3.35 7.16
N SER A 21 -4.59 -3.88 7.08
CA SER A 21 -5.29 -4.41 8.25
C SER A 21 -6.27 -5.51 7.88
N VAL A 22 -6.41 -6.50 8.75
CA VAL A 22 -7.47 -7.52 8.69
C VAL A 22 -8.76 -7.09 9.41
N THR A 23 -8.70 -6.02 10.22
CA THR A 23 -9.84 -5.52 10.99
C THR A 23 -10.84 -4.79 10.07
N PRO A 24 -12.11 -5.25 9.98
CA PRO A 24 -13.15 -4.56 9.22
C PRO A 24 -13.34 -3.11 9.66
N GLY A 25 -13.75 -2.24 8.73
CA GLY A 25 -13.98 -0.82 8.99
C GLY A 25 -12.74 0.07 8.94
N ARG A 26 -11.52 -0.49 8.87
CA ARG A 26 -10.30 0.30 8.69
C ARG A 26 -10.02 0.60 7.22
N ALA A 27 -9.47 1.79 6.93
CA ALA A 27 -9.12 2.18 5.56
C ALA A 27 -8.22 1.13 4.85
N GLY A 28 -7.19 0.64 5.54
CA GLY A 28 -6.29 -0.38 4.99
C GLY A 28 -6.95 -1.75 4.74
N TYR A 29 -8.03 -2.08 5.47
CA TYR A 29 -8.84 -3.27 5.20
C TYR A 29 -9.60 -3.12 3.88
N PHE A 30 -10.26 -1.98 3.69
CA PHE A 30 -10.99 -1.70 2.45
C PHE A 30 -10.06 -1.59 1.25
N MET A 31 -8.89 -0.95 1.39
CA MET A 31 -7.93 -0.84 0.30
C MET A 31 -7.44 -2.22 -0.17
N MET A 32 -7.03 -3.09 0.76
CA MET A 32 -6.64 -4.46 0.42
C MET A 32 -7.75 -5.23 -0.27
N ARG A 33 -8.97 -5.16 0.26
CA ARG A 33 -10.14 -5.83 -0.35
C ARG A 33 -10.43 -5.30 -1.75
N ASN A 34 -10.39 -3.99 -1.96
CA ASN A 34 -10.70 -3.36 -3.24
C ASN A 34 -9.66 -3.73 -4.32
N LEU A 35 -8.37 -3.72 -3.98
CA LEU A 35 -7.31 -4.10 -4.91
C LEU A 35 -7.42 -5.57 -5.34
N LEU A 36 -7.64 -6.47 -4.38
CA LEU A 36 -7.72 -7.90 -4.65
C LEU A 36 -9.01 -8.28 -5.38
N ALA A 37 -10.17 -7.78 -4.91
CA ALA A 37 -11.45 -8.06 -5.55
C ALA A 37 -11.61 -7.35 -6.90
N GLY A 38 -10.94 -6.20 -7.08
CA GLY A 38 -10.89 -5.46 -8.34
C GLY A 38 -9.98 -6.07 -9.39
N GLY A 39 -9.29 -7.17 -9.08
CA GLY A 39 -8.44 -7.88 -10.04
C GLY A 39 -7.16 -7.12 -10.41
N PHE A 40 -6.61 -6.32 -9.50
CA PHE A 40 -5.30 -5.70 -9.73
C PHE A 40 -4.25 -6.77 -10.03
N SER A 41 -3.63 -6.69 -11.21
CA SER A 41 -2.75 -7.72 -11.74
C SER A 41 -1.31 -7.61 -11.27
N GLY A 42 -0.94 -6.50 -10.64
CA GLY A 42 0.39 -6.26 -10.08
C GLY A 42 0.52 -6.76 -8.64
N PRO A 43 1.74 -6.79 -8.09
CA PRO A 43 1.96 -7.13 -6.68
C PRO A 43 1.29 -6.11 -5.75
N VAL A 44 0.53 -6.63 -4.79
CA VAL A 44 0.01 -5.86 -3.65
C VAL A 44 0.92 -6.14 -2.45
N LEU A 45 1.49 -5.09 -1.86
CA LEU A 45 2.46 -5.15 -0.77
C LEU A 45 1.85 -4.57 0.51
N PRO A 46 1.23 -5.37 1.38
CA PRO A 46 0.70 -4.90 2.65
C PRO A 46 1.85 -4.50 3.59
N VAL A 47 1.82 -3.29 4.13
CA VAL A 47 2.80 -2.80 5.09
C VAL A 47 2.13 -2.54 6.44
N THR A 48 2.50 -3.33 7.45
CA THR A 48 1.97 -3.25 8.81
C THR A 48 2.88 -4.02 9.79
N PRO A 49 3.24 -3.45 10.95
CA PRO A 49 4.01 -4.16 11.96
C PRO A 49 3.19 -5.19 12.73
N LYS A 50 1.85 -5.18 12.59
CA LYS A 50 0.94 -5.95 13.46
C LYS A 50 0.63 -7.35 12.91
N TYR A 51 0.58 -7.51 11.60
CA TYR A 51 0.08 -8.72 10.96
C TYR A 51 1.18 -9.33 10.09
N LYS A 52 1.34 -10.66 10.13
CA LYS A 52 2.26 -11.38 9.21
C LYS A 52 1.66 -11.54 7.81
N ALA A 53 0.34 -11.48 7.70
CA ALA A 53 -0.38 -11.51 6.43
C ALA A 53 -1.68 -10.70 6.52
N VAL A 54 -2.11 -10.12 5.40
CA VAL A 54 -3.38 -9.40 5.27
C VAL A 54 -4.09 -9.93 4.02
N SER A 55 -5.32 -10.43 4.20
CA SER A 55 -6.11 -11.04 3.11
C SER A 55 -5.37 -12.17 2.36
N GLY A 56 -4.57 -12.97 3.08
CA GLY A 56 -3.78 -14.06 2.51
C GLY A 56 -2.47 -13.63 1.86
N VAL A 57 -2.16 -12.33 1.79
CA VAL A 57 -0.92 -11.79 1.22
C VAL A 57 0.09 -11.53 2.34
N LEU A 58 1.35 -11.95 2.15
CA LEU A 58 2.44 -11.70 3.10
C LEU A 58 2.61 -10.20 3.35
N ALA A 59 2.68 -9.82 4.62
CA ALA A 59 2.80 -8.43 5.04
C ALA A 59 4.21 -8.13 5.56
N TRP A 60 4.62 -6.88 5.34
CA TRP A 60 5.94 -6.38 5.68
C TRP A 60 5.85 -5.40 6.86
N PRO A 61 6.76 -5.45 7.84
CA PRO A 61 6.68 -4.61 9.03
C PRO A 61 6.87 -3.11 8.74
N THR A 62 7.72 -2.78 7.75
CA THR A 62 8.06 -1.40 7.35
C THR A 62 8.18 -1.28 5.83
N ILE A 63 8.16 -0.05 5.32
CA ILE A 63 8.36 0.20 3.88
C ILE A 63 9.77 -0.20 3.42
N ASP A 64 10.79 0.00 4.26
CA ASP A 64 12.18 -0.38 3.97
C ASP A 64 12.40 -1.89 3.91
N SER A 65 11.47 -2.68 4.47
CA SER A 65 11.53 -4.14 4.41
C SER A 65 10.91 -4.71 3.13
N LEU A 66 10.38 -3.87 2.24
CA LEU A 66 9.81 -4.32 0.97
C LEU A 66 10.90 -4.91 0.07
N PRO A 67 10.57 -5.98 -0.70
CA PRO A 67 11.53 -6.62 -1.60
C PRO A 67 11.93 -5.73 -2.78
N PHE A 68 11.15 -4.70 -3.08
CA PHE A 68 11.42 -3.69 -4.11
C PHE A 68 10.60 -2.42 -3.84
N ALA A 69 10.98 -1.31 -4.48
CA ALA A 69 10.27 -0.05 -4.39
C ALA A 69 8.93 -0.12 -5.17
N PRO A 70 7.77 0.15 -4.54
CA PRO A 70 6.48 0.12 -5.22
C PRO A 70 6.32 1.33 -6.15
N ASP A 71 5.54 1.17 -7.23
CA ASP A 71 5.19 2.28 -8.12
C ASP A 71 4.27 3.28 -7.40
N LEU A 72 3.40 2.79 -6.52
CA LEU A 72 2.45 3.59 -5.77
C LEU A 72 2.34 3.12 -4.31
N ALA A 73 2.38 4.05 -3.38
CA ALA A 73 2.10 3.81 -1.97
C ALA A 73 0.78 4.48 -1.56
N VAL A 74 -0.13 3.71 -0.96
CA VAL A 74 -1.37 4.20 -0.36
C VAL A 74 -1.22 4.23 1.16
N ILE A 75 -1.33 5.42 1.75
CA ILE A 75 -1.22 5.62 3.20
C ILE A 75 -2.62 5.53 3.83
N CYS A 76 -2.87 4.44 4.57
CA CYS A 76 -4.10 4.15 5.31
C CYS A 76 -3.90 4.21 6.84
N THR A 77 -3.02 5.09 7.31
CA THR A 77 -2.72 5.29 8.74
C THR A 77 -3.43 6.51 9.34
N HIS A 78 -3.33 6.67 10.65
CA HIS A 78 -3.71 7.92 11.30
C HIS A 78 -2.82 9.08 10.84
N SER A 79 -3.42 10.25 10.60
CA SER A 79 -2.77 11.45 10.07
C SER A 79 -1.46 11.83 10.76
N LYS A 80 -1.37 11.62 12.08
CA LYS A 80 -0.17 11.90 12.89
C LYS A 80 1.10 11.21 12.39
N ARG A 81 0.98 10.10 11.65
CA ARG A 81 2.12 9.31 11.13
C ARG A 81 2.45 9.62 9.68
N ASN A 82 1.58 10.34 8.97
CA ASN A 82 1.66 10.43 7.51
C ASN A 82 2.88 11.22 7.05
N LEU A 83 3.29 12.26 7.78
CA LEU A 83 4.48 13.06 7.43
C LEU A 83 5.78 12.25 7.52
N GLU A 84 5.91 11.44 8.57
CA GLU A 84 7.04 10.53 8.75
C GLU A 84 7.10 9.51 7.62
N LEU A 85 5.97 8.86 7.32
CA LEU A 85 5.88 7.84 6.26
C LEU A 85 6.14 8.42 4.86
N ALA A 86 5.68 9.63 4.58
CA ALA A 86 5.93 10.31 3.31
C ALA A 86 7.40 10.69 3.13
N ALA A 87 8.13 10.97 4.22
CA ALA A 87 9.56 11.25 4.15
C ALA A 87 10.40 10.00 3.83
N THR A 88 9.90 8.80 4.17
CA THR A 88 10.57 7.53 3.87
C THR A 88 10.32 7.04 2.44
N ALA A 89 9.19 7.42 1.83
CA ALA A 89 8.88 7.09 0.44
C ALA A 89 9.72 7.96 -0.51
N ARG A 90 10.92 7.48 -0.88
CA ARG A 90 11.77 8.05 -1.93
C ARG A 90 11.52 7.37 -3.27
#